data_AF-A0A256WH03-F1
#
_entry.id   AF-A0A256WH03-F1
#
_cell.length_a   1.000
_cell.length_b   1.000
_cell.length_c   1.000
_cell.angle_alpha   90.00
_cell.angle_beta   90.00
_cell.angle_gamma   90.00
#
_symmetry.space_group_name_H-M   'P 1'
#
loop_
_entity.id
_entity.type
_entity.pdbx_description
1 polymer ?
#
loop_
_entity_poly.entity_id
_entity_poly.type
_entity_poly.pdbx_seq_one_letter_code
_entity_poly.pdbx_strand_id
1 'polypeptide(L)'
;MFIAPEGSRKLTKYWKKGFFYIAQEAKVPIALSYVDYKKKEVGIAKIIKETNDVEKAMNEVNMFYLNITPRHPANFILDKRY
;
A
#
# COMPACT_ATOMS: atom_id res chain seq x y z
N MET A 1 -3.81 -10.11 8.57
CA MET A 1 -2.94 -9.07 9.17
C MET A 1 -2.99 -7.84 8.28
N PHE A 2 -3.17 -6.65 8.83
CA PHE A 2 -3.11 -5.38 8.08
C PHE A 2 -1.78 -4.69 8.36
N ILE A 3 -1.08 -4.26 7.31
CA ILE A 3 0.21 -3.60 7.42
C ILE A 3 0.14 -2.30 6.64
N ALA A 4 0.33 -1.18 7.34
CA ALA A 4 0.51 0.12 6.69
C ALA A 4 1.95 0.20 6.15
N PRO A 5 2.16 0.33 4.82
CA PRO A 5 3.49 0.30 4.22
C PRO A 5 4.36 1.49 4.66
N GLU A 6 3.75 2.62 5.03
CA GLU A 6 4.45 3.79 5.58
C GLU A 6 5.14 3.49 6.92
N GLY A 7 4.57 2.60 7.74
CA GLY A 7 5.16 2.16 9.02
C GLY A 7 5.41 3.27 10.05
N SER A 8 4.80 4.43 9.87
CA SER A 8 4.94 5.65 10.70
C SER A 8 3.63 6.44 10.69
N ARG A 9 3.33 7.14 11.79
CA ARG A 9 2.23 8.13 11.86
C ARG A 9 2.65 9.52 11.39
N LYS A 10 3.96 9.75 11.22
CA LYS A 10 4.54 10.95 10.60
C LYS A 10 4.77 10.68 9.12
N LEU A 11 4.65 11.73 8.31
CA LEU A 11 4.93 11.69 6.87
C LEU A 11 6.31 11.07 6.58
N THR A 12 6.34 10.07 5.70
CA THR A 12 7.58 9.42 5.24
C THR A 12 7.66 9.49 3.73
N LYS A 13 8.84 9.80 3.17
CA LYS A 13 9.04 9.87 1.72
C LYS A 13 9.11 8.48 1.06
N TYR A 14 9.33 7.45 1.86
CA TYR A 14 9.55 6.07 1.41
C TYR A 14 8.76 5.11 2.29
N TRP A 15 8.17 4.12 1.65
CA TRP A 15 7.45 3.02 2.27
C TRP A 15 8.41 1.86 2.55
N LYS A 16 8.07 1.10 3.59
CA LYS A 16 8.79 -0.10 4.00
C LYS A 16 8.35 -1.28 3.14
N LYS A 17 9.31 -2.03 2.63
CA LYS A 17 9.07 -3.22 1.79
C LYS A 17 8.88 -4.52 2.58
N GLY A 18 8.87 -4.45 3.91
CA GLY A 18 8.78 -5.65 4.76
C GLY A 18 7.54 -6.51 4.49
N PHE A 19 6.39 -5.88 4.24
CA PHE A 19 5.16 -6.60 3.90
C PHE A 19 5.29 -7.44 2.61
N PHE A 20 6.04 -6.92 1.62
CA PHE A 20 6.28 -7.61 0.36
C PHE A 20 7.15 -8.84 0.57
N TYR A 21 8.26 -8.72 1.30
CA TYR A 21 9.15 -9.85 1.58
C TYR A 21 8.47 -10.93 2.41
N ILE A 22 7.65 -10.55 3.40
CA ILE A 22 6.82 -11.51 4.17
C ILE A 22 5.87 -12.26 3.24
N ALA A 23 5.18 -11.55 2.34
CA ALA A 23 4.25 -12.17 1.41
C ALA A 23 4.95 -13.11 0.41
N GLN A 24 6.11 -12.69 -0.10
CA GLN A 24 6.96 -13.48 -1.00
C GLN A 24 7.46 -14.77 -0.33
N GLU A 25 8.01 -14.67 0.89
CA GLU A 25 8.55 -15.83 1.61
C GLU A 25 7.46 -16.79 2.07
N ALA A 26 6.31 -16.27 2.51
CA ALA A 26 5.15 -17.07 2.90
C ALA A 26 4.31 -17.55 1.70
N LYS A 27 4.65 -17.16 0.46
CA LYS A 27 3.94 -17.49 -0.79
C LYS A 27 2.44 -17.17 -0.71
N VAL A 28 2.11 -16.02 -0.10
CA VAL A 28 0.73 -15.56 0.07
C VAL A 28 0.45 -14.32 -0.77
N PRO A 29 -0.78 -14.14 -1.28
CA PRO A 29 -1.12 -12.95 -2.05
C PRO A 29 -1.22 -11.71 -1.17
N ILE A 30 -0.91 -10.53 -1.74
CA ILE A 30 -1.04 -9.23 -1.08
C ILE A 30 -2.41 -8.64 -1.42
N ALA A 31 -3.26 -8.45 -0.41
CA ALA A 31 -4.55 -7.78 -0.57
C ALA A 31 -4.40 -6.27 -0.28
N LEU A 32 -4.78 -5.44 -1.24
CA LEU A 32 -4.80 -3.98 -1.09
C LEU A 32 -6.14 -3.55 -0.49
N SER A 33 -6.09 -3.17 0.78
CA SER A 33 -7.21 -2.55 1.50
C SER A 33 -7.09 -1.04 1.55
N TYR A 34 -8.21 -0.34 1.51
CA TYR A 34 -8.24 1.12 1.52
C TYR A 34 -9.36 1.65 2.43
N VAL A 35 -9.18 2.89 2.88
CA VAL A 35 -10.19 3.69 3.56
C VAL A 35 -10.22 5.05 2.87
N ASP A 36 -11.27 5.30 2.08
CA ASP A 36 -11.46 6.59 1.42
C ASP A 36 -12.40 7.46 2.26
N TYR A 37 -11.85 8.53 2.85
CA TYR A 37 -12.61 9.44 3.70
C TYR A 37 -13.47 10.43 2.92
N LYS A 38 -13.16 10.68 1.64
CA LYS A 38 -13.97 11.55 0.78
C LYS A 38 -15.27 10.86 0.39
N LYS A 39 -15.19 9.57 0.05
CA LYS A 39 -16.34 8.72 -0.32
C LYS A 39 -16.99 8.02 0.88
N LYS A 40 -16.32 7.98 2.03
CA LYS A 40 -16.71 7.22 3.24
C LYS A 40 -16.82 5.71 2.97
N GLU A 41 -15.89 5.19 2.17
CA GLU A 41 -15.85 3.78 1.77
C GLU A 41 -14.63 3.08 2.38
N VAL A 42 -14.80 1.81 2.73
CA VAL A 42 -13.71 0.93 3.15
C VAL A 42 -13.86 -0.40 2.44
N GLY A 43 -12.75 -0.99 2.02
CA GLY A 43 -12.82 -2.27 1.34
C GLY A 43 -11.45 -2.83 0.96
N ILE A 44 -11.51 -4.00 0.35
CA ILE A 44 -10.37 -4.67 -0.28
C ILE A 44 -10.66 -4.63 -1.78
N ALA A 45 -9.84 -3.89 -2.54
CA ALA A 45 -10.14 -3.64 -3.96
C ALA A 45 -9.31 -4.51 -4.90
N LYS A 46 -8.09 -4.89 -4.51
CA LYS A 46 -7.17 -5.60 -5.40
C LYS A 46 -6.39 -6.66 -4.65
N ILE A 47 -6.10 -7.76 -5.33
CA ILE A 47 -5.26 -8.85 -4.83
C ILE A 47 -4.09 -9.01 -5.80
N ILE A 48 -2.88 -8.76 -5.33
CA ILE A 48 -1.64 -9.00 -6.07
C ILE A 48 -1.20 -10.43 -5.73
N LYS A 49 -1.30 -11.32 -6.71
CA LYS A 49 -0.90 -12.73 -6.57
C LYS A 49 0.57 -12.97 -6.91
N GLU A 50 1.13 -12.13 -7.78
CA GLU A 50 2.51 -12.25 -8.25
C GLU A 50 3.43 -11.35 -7.42
N THR A 51 4.15 -11.96 -6.47
CA THR A 51 5.14 -11.27 -5.60
C THR A 51 6.57 -11.58 -6.03
N ASN A 52 6.82 -11.82 -7.32
CA ASN A 52 8.17 -12.12 -7.84
C ASN A 52 8.95 -10.85 -8.18
N ASP A 53 8.26 -9.77 -8.51
CA ASP A 53 8.87 -8.49 -8.86
C ASP A 53 8.39 -7.39 -7.90
N VAL A 54 9.32 -6.90 -7.08
CA VAL A 54 9.02 -5.88 -6.06
C VAL A 54 8.70 -4.54 -6.68
N GLU A 55 9.34 -4.18 -7.79
CA GLU A 55 9.15 -2.88 -8.42
C GLU A 55 7.80 -2.80 -9.10
N LYS A 56 7.41 -3.86 -9.82
CA LYS A 56 6.09 -3.98 -10.43
C LYS A 56 4.98 -3.98 -9.38
N ALA A 57 5.14 -4.77 -8.32
CA ALA A 57 4.17 -4.81 -7.24
C ALA A 57 4.03 -3.45 -6.55
N MET A 58 5.14 -2.80 -6.20
CA MET A 58 5.11 -1.48 -5.56
C MET A 58 4.51 -0.40 -6.46
N ASN A 59 4.80 -0.40 -7.76
CA ASN A 59 4.16 0.48 -8.74
C ASN A 59 2.63 0.28 -8.76
N GLU A 60 2.17 -0.97 -8.77
CA GLU A 60 0.73 -1.25 -8.71
C GLU A 60 0.09 -0.77 -7.41
N VAL A 61 0.79 -0.92 -6.28
CA VAL A 61 0.33 -0.41 -4.98
C VAL A 61 0.25 1.13 -5.01
N ASN A 62 1.27 1.80 -5.54
CA ASN A 62 1.30 3.26 -5.63
C ASN A 62 0.17 3.79 -6.52
N MET A 63 0.00 3.21 -7.70
CA MET A 63 -1.08 3.55 -8.64
C MET A 63 -2.46 3.33 -8.03
N PHE A 64 -2.63 2.28 -7.22
CA PHE A 64 -3.88 2.02 -6.52
C PHE A 64 -4.22 3.12 -5.50
N TYR A 65 -3.26 3.52 -4.66
CA TYR A 65 -3.50 4.52 -3.62
C TYR A 65 -3.54 5.97 -4.12
N LEU A 66 -3.17 6.23 -5.38
CA LEU A 66 -3.18 7.57 -5.98
C LEU A 66 -4.56 8.25 -5.92
N ASN A 67 -5.63 7.47 -6.06
CA ASN A 67 -7.01 7.98 -6.06
C ASN A 67 -7.72 7.85 -4.70
N ILE A 68 -7.01 7.40 -3.66
CA ILE A 68 -7.61 7.17 -2.34
C ILE A 68 -7.37 8.40 -1.46
N THR A 69 -8.44 8.94 -0.87
CA THR A 69 -8.33 10.10 0.02
C THR A 69 -8.19 9.67 1.48
N PRO A 70 -7.02 9.86 2.13
CA PRO A 70 -6.84 9.53 3.54
C PRO A 70 -7.50 10.57 4.46
N ARG A 71 -7.67 10.23 5.74
CA ARG A 71 -8.21 11.15 6.76
C ARG A 71 -7.37 12.41 6.94
N HIS A 72 -6.06 12.26 6.85
CA HIS A 72 -5.07 13.33 7.06
C HIS A 72 -4.18 13.44 5.82
N PRO A 73 -4.61 14.15 4.76
CA PRO A 73 -3.86 14.26 3.51
C PRO A 73 -2.46 14.83 3.69
N ALA A 74 -2.26 15.75 4.66
CA ALA A 74 -0.96 16.33 4.96
C ALA A 74 0.07 15.32 5.49
N ASN A 75 -0.36 14.15 5.99
CA ASN A 75 0.48 13.12 6.57
C ASN A 75 0.61 11.88 5.68
N PHE A 76 0.08 11.93 4.45
CA PHE A 76 0.12 10.82 3.52
C PHE A 76 0.89 11.22 2.26
N ILE A 77 1.70 10.31 1.75
CA ILE A 77 2.37 10.46 0.47
C ILE A 77 2.61 9.09 -0.14
N LEU A 78 2.46 9.00 -1.46
CA LEU A 78 2.88 7.84 -2.23
C LEU A 78 4.39 7.65 -2.15
N ASP A 79 4.86 6.41 -2.28
CA ASP A 79 6.30 6.14 -2.26
C ASP A 79 6.98 6.88 -3.42
N LYS A 80 8.00 7.70 -3.14
CA LYS A 80 8.63 8.52 -4.19
C LYS A 80 9.56 7.75 -5.14
N ARG A 81 9.80 6.45 -4.92
CA ARG A 81 10.67 5.62 -5.76
C ARG A 81 9.95 5.01 -6.96
N TYR A 82 8.62 4.97 -6.92
CA TYR A 82 7.77 4.28 -7.88
C TYR A 82 6.73 5.24 -8.46
#